data_AF-A0A0S8KZ88-F1
#
_entry.id   AF-A0A0S8KZ88-F1
#
_cell.length_a   1.000
_cell.length_b   1.000
_cell.length_c   1.000
_cell.angle_alpha   90.00
_cell.angle_beta   90.00
_cell.angle_gamma   90.00
#
_symmetry.space_group_name_H-M   'P 1'
#
loop_
_entity.id
_entity.type
_entity.pdbx_description
1 polymer ?
#
loop_
_entity_poly.entity_id
_entity_poly.type
_entity_poly.pdbx_seq_one_letter_code
_entity_poly.pdbx_strand_id
1 'polypeptide(L)' 'MIAFTVVGILAYLAADRLLEWFEVRRGSRFEHRTLIFFVLLLVLALGAFQLINLLVAPSTP' A
#
# COMPACT_ATOMS: atom_id res chain seq x y z
N MET A 1 16.35 -8.58 2.52
CA MET A 1 15.82 -8.58 1.13
C MET A 1 14.46 -9.27 1.05
N ILE A 2 14.33 -10.55 1.41
CA ILE A 2 13.07 -11.30 1.33
C ILE A 2 11.91 -10.60 2.08
N ALA A 3 12.14 -10.11 3.31
CA ALA A 3 11.11 -9.41 4.09
C ALA A 3 10.56 -8.17 3.37
N PHE A 4 11.42 -7.37 2.74
CA PHE A 4 11.00 -6.19 1.98
C PHE A 4 10.22 -6.56 0.72
N THR A 5 10.60 -7.65 0.04
CA THR A 5 9.85 -8.18 -1.10
C THR A 5 8.45 -8.64 -0.67
N VAL A 6 8.34 -9.36 0.45
CA VAL A 6 7.04 -9.79 1.00
C VAL A 6 6.17 -8.59 1.34
N VAL A 7 6.73 -7.56 1.98
CA VAL A 7 6.00 -6.32 2.29
C VAL A 7 5.51 -5.63 1.01
N GLY A 8 6.35 -5.58 -0.04
CA GLY A 8 5.94 -5.04 -1.34
C GLY A 8 4.77 -5.81 -1.97
N ILE A 9 4.80 -7.14 -1.92
CA ILE A 9 3.71 -8.00 -2.41
C ILE A 9 2.42 -7.74 -1.60
N LEU A 10 2.53 -7.66 -0.27
CA LEU A 10 1.38 -7.37 0.59
C LEU A 10 0.80 -5.99 0.30
N ALA A 11 1.64 -4.98 0.09
CA ALA A 11 1.22 -3.63 -0.28
C ALA A 11 0.50 -3.62 -1.65
N TYR A 12 1.01 -4.37 -2.63
CA TYR A 12 0.35 -4.53 -3.93
C TYR A 12 -1.05 -5.13 -3.81
N LEU A 13 -1.17 -6.25 -3.08
CA LEU A 13 -2.46 -6.92 -2.86
C LEU A 13 -3.43 -6.04 -2.06
N ALA A 14 -2.92 -5.30 -1.07
CA ALA A 14 -3.72 -4.36 -0.29
C ALA A 14 -4.22 -3.19 -1.14
N ALA A 15 -3.37 -2.63 -2.01
CA ALA A 15 -3.74 -1.54 -2.91
C ALA A 15 -4.83 -1.97 -3.90
N ASP A 16 -4.73 -3.17 -4.46
CA ASP A 16 -5.73 -3.69 -5.41
C ASP A 16 -7.08 -3.92 -4.73
N ARG A 17 -7.07 -4.54 -3.54
CA ARG A 17 -8.27 -4.75 -2.71
C ARG A 17 -8.94 -3.45 -2.29
N LEU A 18 -8.16 -2.45 -1.88
CA LEU A 18 -8.70 -1.14 -1.51
C LEU A 18 -9.33 -0.44 -2.71
N LEU A 19 -8.67 -0.49 -3.86
CA LEU A 19 -9.19 0.10 -5.09
C LEU A 19 -10.50 -0.55 -5.51
N GLU A 20 -10.54 -1.88 -5.54
CA GLU A 20 -11.77 -2.63 -5.82
C GLU A 20 -12.89 -2.25 -4.85
N TRP A 21 -12.59 -2.16 -3.56
CA TRP A 21 -13.56 -1.76 -2.55
C TRP A 21 -14.09 -0.35 -2.75
N PHE A 22 -13.24 0.60 -3.15
CA PHE A 22 -13.68 1.95 -3.53
C PHE A 22 -14.55 1.95 -4.78
N GLU A 23 -14.22 1.14 -5.80
CA GLU A 23 -15.03 0.99 -7.01
C GLU A 23 -16.42 0.41 -6.70
N VAL A 24 -16.48 -0.63 -5.86
CA VAL A 24 -17.74 -1.24 -5.41
C VAL A 24 -18.59 -0.23 -4.64
N ARG A 25 -18.00 0.55 -3.73
CA ARG A 25 -18.72 1.59 -2.98
C ARG A 25 -19.21 2.73 -3.86
N ARG A 26 -18.46 3.08 -4.90
CA ARG A 26 -18.84 4.11 -5.86
C ARG A 26 -19.92 3.62 -6.83
N GLY A 27 -20.02 2.32 -7.06
CA GLY A 27 -20.92 1.73 -8.06
C GLY A 27 -20.44 1.91 -9.50
N SER A 28 -19.23 2.42 -9.70
CA SER A 28 -18.60 2.58 -11.02
C SER A 28 -17.09 2.36 -10.91
N ARG A 29 -16.49 1.81 -11.97
CA ARG A 29 -15.04 1.76 -12.10
C ARG A 29 -14.45 3.15 -12.24
N PHE A 30 -13.22 3.35 -11.75
CA PHE A 30 -12.52 4.61 -11.97
C PHE A 30 -12.01 4.69 -13.40
N GLU A 31 -12.18 5.83 -14.08
CA GLU A 31 -11.58 6.07 -15.39
C GLU A 31 -10.04 5.97 -15.34
N HIS A 32 -9.45 6.53 -14.28
CA HIS A 32 -8.01 6.55 -14.06
C HIS A 32 -7.56 5.48 -13.05
N ARG A 33 -8.13 4.26 -13.14
CA ARG A 33 -7.86 3.15 -12.20
C ARG A 33 -6.36 2.91 -12.00
N THR A 34 -5.57 2.94 -13.07
CA THR A 34 -4.11 2.74 -13.01
C THR A 34 -3.40 3.83 -12.18
N LEU A 35 -3.80 5.09 -12.35
CA LEU A 35 -3.20 6.20 -11.62
C LEU A 35 -3.56 6.12 -10.13
N ILE A 36 -4.82 5.80 -9.82
CA ILE A 36 -5.27 5.63 -8.44
C ILE A 36 -4.60 4.43 -7.78
N PHE A 37 -4.47 3.31 -8.50
CA PHE A 37 -3.73 2.14 -8.04
C PHE A 37 -2.29 2.51 -7.70
N PHE A 38 -1.63 3.25 -8.57
CA PHE A 38 -0.24 3.67 -8.36
C PHE A 38 -0.09 4.58 -7.13
N VAL A 39 -0.99 5.55 -6.96
CA VAL A 39 -1.00 6.43 -5.79
C VAL A 39 -1.27 5.63 -4.51
N LEU A 40 -2.25 4.70 -4.52
CA LEU A 40 -2.54 3.83 -3.39
C LEU A 40 -1.33 2.97 -3.01
N LEU A 41 -0.71 2.33 -4.00
CA LEU A 41 0.47 1.50 -3.80
C LEU A 41 1.64 2.31 -3.25
N LEU A 42 1.87 3.51 -3.77
CA LEU A 42 2.92 4.41 -3.29
C LEU A 42 2.70 4.80 -1.82
N VAL A 43 1.49 5.23 -1.46
CA VAL A 43 1.15 5.61 -0.09
C VAL A 43 1.28 4.43 0.87
N LEU A 44 0.79 3.24 0.46
CA LEU A 44 0.94 2.00 1.23
C LEU A 44 2.39 1.61 1.42
N ALA A 45 3.21 1.68 0.36
CA ALA A 45 4.61 1.35 0.43
C ALA A 45 5.34 2.30 1.39
N LEU A 46 5.21 3.62 1.19
CA LEU A 46 5.84 4.62 2.06
C LEU A 46 5.39 4.44 3.53
N GLY A 47 4.09 4.23 3.77
CA GLY A 47 3.55 3.96 5.09
C GLY A 47 4.10 2.67 5.72
N ALA A 48 4.20 1.59 4.95
CA ALA A 48 4.74 0.32 5.42
C ALA A 48 6.22 0.43 5.78
N PHE A 49 7.04 1.09 4.95
CA PHE A 49 8.45 1.32 5.26
C PHE A 49 8.63 2.25 6.46
N GLN A 50 7.80 3.28 6.59
CA GLN A 50 7.83 4.16 7.76
C GLN A 50 7.45 3.41 9.03
N LEU A 51 6.45 2.52 8.97
CA LEU A 51 6.05 1.68 10.09
C LEU A 51 7.16 0.70 10.47
N ILE A 52 7.79 0.05 9.49
CA ILE A 52 8.95 -0.82 9.72
C ILE A 52 10.08 -0.02 10.38
N ASN A 53 10.37 1.19 9.88
CA ASN A 53 11.36 2.06 10.49
C ASN A 53 10.98 2.42 11.93
N LEU A 54 9.72 2.68 12.24
CA LEU A 54 9.30 2.97 13.62
C LEU A 54 9.45 1.75 14.55
N LEU A 55 9.12 0.55 14.06
CA LEU A 55 9.19 -0.69 14.85
C LEU A 55 10.62 -1.20 15.01
N VAL A 56 11.47 -0.97 14.02
CA VAL A 56 12.88 -1.41 13.99
C VAL A 56 13.82 -0.31 14.48
N ALA A 57 13.38 0.95 14.48
CA ALA A 57 14.15 2.05 15.03
C ALA A 57 14.60 1.66 16.44
N PRO A 58 15.92 1.64 16.70
CA PRO A 58 16.39 1.39 18.04
C PRO A 58 15.75 2.45 18.93
N SER A 59 15.12 2.01 20.02
CA SER A 59 14.82 2.87 21.15
C SER A 59 16.15 3.36 21.72
N THR A 60 16.74 4.38 21.08
CA THR A 60 17.88 5.08 21.65
C THR A 60 17.41 5.72 22.95
N PRO A 61 18.12 5.49 24.07
CA PRO A 61 17.80 6.12 25.35
C PRO A 61 17.90 7.64 25.30
#